data_AF-A0A015MC20-F1
#
_entry.id   AF-A0A015MC20-F1
#
_cell.length_a   1.000
_cell.length_b   1.000
_cell.length_c   1.000
_cell.angle_alpha   90.00
_cell.angle_beta   90.00
_cell.angle_gamma   90.00
#
_symmetry.space_group_name_H-M   'P 1'
#
loop_
_entity.id
_entity.type
_entity.pdbx_description
1 polymer ?
#
loop_
_entity_poly.entity_id
_entity_poly.type
_entity_poly.pdbx_seq_one_letter_code
_entity_poly.pdbx_strand_id
1 'polypeptide(L)'
;MATRFVSSTKESILEFQNASRNVNTDKSNKQWMTLFMKFREVYGYSNDIVELDNKTLSDQLEKFLVEVRKSNGQEYKASSLYVGFCAIAQEISEIFENIKVINLFDASQFKSLHRTLDGRMKSIADQRNNNRKQSDPLEIDEIKFLLNSPATTTDTPKGFLRRVWISLVNLIVLFKRW
;
A
#
# COMPACT_ATOMS: atom_id res chain seq x y z
N MET A 1 -40.08 17.31 12.56
CA MET A 1 -38.86 16.51 12.82
C MET A 1 -37.77 17.01 11.90
N ALA A 2 -36.62 17.43 12.42
CA ALA A 2 -35.46 17.70 11.58
C ALA A 2 -34.92 16.36 11.05
N THR A 3 -34.95 16.18 9.73
CA THR A 3 -34.39 14.98 9.09
C THR A 3 -32.88 15.14 8.98
N ARG A 4 -32.14 14.05 9.19
CA ARG A 4 -30.67 14.02 9.00
C ARG A 4 -30.28 13.89 7.52
N PHE A 5 -31.25 13.74 6.63
CA PHE A 5 -31.04 13.48 5.21
C PHE A 5 -31.57 14.63 4.36
N VAL A 6 -30.72 15.17 3.50
CA VAL A 6 -31.10 16.14 2.48
C VAL A 6 -31.34 15.36 1.17
N SER A 7 -32.39 15.73 0.44
CA SER A 7 -32.65 15.17 -0.89
C SER A 7 -31.51 15.48 -1.85
N SER A 8 -30.89 14.45 -2.43
CA SER A 8 -29.87 14.58 -3.46
C SER A 8 -30.48 14.63 -4.87
N THR A 9 -29.79 15.28 -5.81
CA THR A 9 -30.12 15.22 -7.24
C THR A 9 -29.13 14.33 -7.96
N LYS A 10 -29.46 13.93 -9.20
CA LYS A 10 -28.53 13.16 -10.04
C LYS A 10 -27.26 13.97 -10.33
N GLU A 11 -27.37 15.29 -10.49
CA GLU A 11 -26.19 16.14 -10.71
C GLU A 11 -25.27 16.16 -9.49
N SER A 12 -25.81 16.30 -8.28
CA SER A 12 -24.96 16.33 -7.08
C SER A 12 -24.27 14.99 -6.83
N ILE A 13 -24.93 13.87 -7.12
CA ILE A 13 -24.31 12.54 -7.07
C ILE A 13 -23.17 12.44 -8.10
N LEU A 14 -23.39 12.91 -9.33
CA LEU A 14 -22.39 12.88 -10.39
C LEU A 14 -21.16 13.77 -10.06
N GLU A 15 -21.38 14.91 -9.42
CA GLU A 15 -20.32 15.79 -8.96
C GLU A 15 -19.40 15.06 -7.96
N PHE A 16 -19.96 14.35 -6.98
CA PHE A 16 -19.18 13.54 -6.05
C PHE A 16 -18.45 12.37 -6.73
N GLN A 17 -19.08 11.71 -7.71
CA GLN A 17 -18.45 10.65 -8.50
C GLN A 17 -17.23 11.18 -9.27
N ASN A 18 -17.36 12.35 -9.88
CA ASN A 18 -16.26 12.99 -10.61
C ASN A 18 -15.15 13.49 -9.67
N ALA A 19 -15.52 14.07 -8.52
CA ALA A 19 -14.57 14.54 -7.52
C ALA A 19 -13.78 13.39 -6.85
N SER A 20 -14.34 12.18 -6.82
CA SER A 20 -13.68 10.98 -6.31
C SER A 20 -12.50 10.52 -7.16
N ARG A 21 -12.49 10.83 -8.47
CA ARG A 21 -11.42 10.39 -9.38
C ARG A 21 -10.13 11.15 -9.11
N ASN A 22 -9.13 10.43 -8.59
CA ASN A 22 -7.80 10.96 -8.38
C ASN A 22 -6.83 10.41 -9.43
N VAL A 23 -6.35 11.30 -10.29
CA VAL A 23 -5.42 10.98 -11.39
C VAL A 23 -4.17 10.22 -10.92
N ASN A 24 -3.69 10.49 -9.70
CA ASN A 24 -2.53 9.78 -9.16
C ASN A 24 -2.87 8.35 -8.75
N THR A 25 -4.06 8.12 -8.22
CA THR A 25 -4.58 6.77 -7.91
C THR A 25 -4.77 5.97 -9.19
N ASP A 26 -5.35 6.57 -10.23
CA ASP A 26 -5.53 5.92 -11.53
C ASP A 26 -4.19 5.49 -12.15
N LYS A 27 -3.17 6.36 -12.07
CA LYS A 27 -1.81 6.02 -12.53
C LYS A 27 -1.22 4.84 -11.75
N SER A 28 -1.36 4.84 -10.42
CA SER A 28 -0.90 3.73 -9.58
C SER A 28 -1.64 2.44 -9.89
N ASN A 29 -2.96 2.51 -10.14
CA ASN A 29 -3.76 1.33 -10.46
C ASN A 29 -3.32 0.71 -11.80
N LYS A 30 -3.16 1.55 -12.83
CA LYS A 30 -2.64 1.12 -14.13
C LYS A 30 -1.26 0.51 -14.05
N GLN A 31 -0.39 0.95 -13.14
CA GLN A 31 0.92 0.33 -12.94
C GLN A 31 0.82 -1.12 -12.46
N TRP A 32 -0.05 -1.41 -11.50
CA TRP A 32 -0.27 -2.78 -11.03
C TRP A 32 -0.90 -3.67 -12.10
N MET A 33 -1.85 -3.14 -12.87
CA MET A 33 -2.42 -3.86 -14.00
C MET A 33 -1.37 -4.12 -15.09
N THR A 34 -0.51 -3.15 -15.39
CA THR A 34 0.60 -3.31 -16.35
C THR A 34 1.58 -4.39 -15.89
N LEU A 35 1.89 -4.45 -14.59
CA LEU A 35 2.74 -5.51 -14.03
C LEU A 35 2.10 -6.89 -14.21
N PHE A 36 0.79 -6.99 -13.99
CA PHE A 36 0.06 -8.24 -14.20
C PHE A 36 0.06 -8.65 -15.69
N MET A 37 -0.17 -7.72 -16.62
CA MET A 37 -0.10 -8.04 -18.05
C MET A 37 1.30 -8.48 -18.49
N LYS A 38 2.36 -7.82 -18.01
CA LYS A 38 3.75 -8.25 -18.28
C LYS A 38 4.04 -9.64 -17.72
N PHE A 39 3.51 -9.95 -16.52
CA PHE A 39 3.60 -11.30 -15.98
C PHE A 39 2.92 -12.31 -16.92
N ARG A 40 1.75 -11.97 -17.47
CA ARG A 40 1.06 -12.85 -18.42
C ARG A 40 1.85 -13.08 -19.71
N GLU A 41 2.49 -12.03 -20.23
CA GLU A 41 3.39 -12.12 -21.40
C GLU A 41 4.59 -13.04 -21.13
N VAL A 42 5.25 -12.90 -19.98
CA VAL A 42 6.42 -13.73 -19.60
C VAL A 42 6.03 -15.21 -19.47
N TYR A 43 4.83 -15.50 -18.99
CA TYR A 43 4.32 -16.87 -18.87
C TYR A 43 3.66 -17.41 -20.14
N GLY A 44 3.65 -16.63 -21.23
CA GLY A 44 3.12 -17.06 -22.53
C GLY A 44 1.60 -17.22 -22.57
N TYR A 45 0.86 -16.50 -21.72
CA TYR A 45 -0.61 -16.52 -21.80
C TYR A 45 -1.06 -15.68 -23.01
N SER A 46 -1.48 -16.36 -24.08
CA SER A 46 -1.86 -15.76 -25.36
C SER A 46 -3.28 -15.19 -25.40
N ASN A 47 -4.17 -15.70 -24.56
CA ASN A 47 -5.60 -15.34 -24.60
C ASN A 47 -5.81 -13.94 -24.01
N ASP A 48 -6.81 -13.22 -24.52
CA ASP A 48 -7.18 -11.93 -23.94
C ASP A 48 -7.67 -12.13 -22.49
N ILE A 49 -7.41 -11.16 -21.62
CA ILE A 49 -7.92 -11.21 -20.24
C ILE A 49 -9.44 -11.38 -20.23
N VAL A 50 -10.15 -10.75 -21.17
CA VAL A 50 -11.62 -10.80 -21.24
C VAL A 50 -12.19 -12.18 -21.53
N GLU A 51 -11.38 -13.06 -22.12
CA GLU A 51 -11.77 -14.42 -22.49
C GLU A 51 -11.58 -15.42 -21.33
N LEU A 52 -10.90 -15.02 -20.25
CA LEU A 52 -10.60 -15.91 -19.14
C LEU A 52 -11.86 -16.22 -18.32
N ASP A 53 -12.07 -17.49 -17.98
CA ASP A 53 -13.03 -17.88 -16.95
C ASP A 53 -12.50 -17.51 -15.54
N ASN A 54 -13.39 -17.50 -14.55
CA ASN A 54 -13.06 -17.06 -13.19
C ASN A 54 -11.97 -17.91 -12.53
N LYS A 55 -11.92 -19.21 -12.82
CA LYS A 55 -10.91 -20.12 -12.27
C LYS A 55 -9.55 -19.82 -12.88
N THR A 56 -9.46 -19.75 -14.21
CA THR A 56 -8.20 -19.43 -14.89
C THR A 56 -7.67 -18.07 -14.50
N LEU A 57 -8.55 -17.07 -14.33
CA LEU A 57 -8.18 -15.76 -13.82
C LEU A 57 -7.64 -15.83 -12.38
N SER A 58 -8.30 -16.59 -11.49
CA SER A 58 -7.85 -16.82 -10.12
C SER A 58 -6.47 -17.45 -10.09
N ASP A 59 -6.25 -18.53 -10.85
CA ASP A 59 -4.99 -19.26 -10.90
C ASP A 59 -3.82 -18.37 -11.35
N GLN A 60 -4.05 -17.53 -12.38
CA GLN A 60 -3.04 -16.57 -12.86
C GLN A 60 -2.73 -15.49 -11.82
N LEU A 61 -3.75 -14.95 -11.14
CA LEU A 61 -3.58 -13.93 -10.10
C LEU A 61 -2.89 -14.48 -8.85
N GLU A 62 -3.23 -15.71 -8.44
CA GLU A 62 -2.59 -16.39 -7.31
C GLU A 62 -1.08 -16.53 -7.54
N LYS A 63 -0.70 -17.00 -8.73
CA LYS A 63 0.69 -17.15 -9.12
C LYS A 63 1.39 -15.78 -9.17
N PHE A 64 0.75 -14.78 -9.79
CA PHE A 64 1.27 -13.42 -9.83
C PHE A 64 1.54 -12.86 -8.43
N LEU A 65 0.60 -12.97 -7.48
CA LEU A 65 0.75 -12.43 -6.13
C LEU A 65 1.90 -13.08 -5.34
N VAL A 66 2.19 -14.35 -5.61
CA VAL A 66 3.30 -15.07 -4.97
C VAL A 66 4.64 -14.62 -5.57
N GLU A 67 4.69 -14.37 -6.88
CA GLU A 67 5.93 -14.13 -7.62
C GLU A 67 6.31 -12.65 -7.77
N VAL A 68 5.34 -11.74 -7.65
CA VAL A 68 5.58 -10.32 -7.88
C VAL A 68 6.62 -9.77 -6.90
N ARG A 69 7.64 -9.09 -7.44
CA ARG A 69 8.71 -8.42 -6.70
C ARG A 69 8.93 -7.03 -7.29
N LYS A 70 9.58 -6.16 -6.53
CA LYS A 70 10.06 -4.88 -7.05
C LYS A 70 11.12 -5.13 -8.12
N SER A 71 11.39 -4.12 -8.94
CA SER A 71 12.43 -4.17 -9.99
C SER A 71 13.83 -4.52 -9.46
N ASN A 72 14.13 -4.19 -8.20
CA ASN A 72 15.37 -4.54 -7.53
C ASN A 72 15.37 -5.94 -6.89
N GLY A 73 14.37 -6.77 -7.18
CA GLY A 73 14.20 -8.12 -6.63
C GLY A 73 13.67 -8.17 -5.19
N GLN A 74 13.51 -7.04 -4.51
CA GLN A 74 13.03 -7.01 -3.13
C GLN A 74 11.52 -7.24 -3.03
N GLU A 75 11.11 -7.72 -1.86
CA GLU A 75 9.71 -7.87 -1.51
C GLU A 75 8.96 -6.53 -1.42
N TYR A 76 7.70 -6.57 -1.84
CA TYR A 76 6.75 -5.51 -1.53
C TYR A 76 6.37 -5.53 -0.05
N LYS A 77 5.93 -4.39 0.48
CA LYS A 77 5.27 -4.36 1.79
C LYS A 77 3.91 -5.05 1.66
N ALA A 78 3.45 -5.74 2.71
CA ALA A 78 2.14 -6.38 2.73
C ALA A 78 1.01 -5.41 2.36
N SER A 79 1.05 -4.17 2.87
CA SER A 79 0.07 -3.13 2.53
C SER A 79 0.13 -2.72 1.05
N SER A 80 1.32 -2.61 0.47
CA SER A 80 1.48 -2.30 -0.96
C SER A 80 0.95 -3.42 -1.84
N LEU A 81 1.15 -4.68 -1.44
CA LEU A 81 0.63 -5.84 -2.16
C LEU A 81 -0.91 -5.85 -2.14
N TYR A 82 -1.52 -5.58 -0.98
CA TYR A 82 -2.98 -5.47 -0.85
C TYR A 82 -3.55 -4.34 -1.72
N VAL A 83 -2.92 -3.16 -1.70
CA VAL A 83 -3.32 -2.04 -2.57
C VAL A 83 -3.21 -2.41 -4.04
N GLY A 84 -2.15 -3.14 -4.43
CA GLY A 84 -1.99 -3.65 -5.79
C GLY A 84 -3.08 -4.64 -6.20
N PHE A 85 -3.49 -5.53 -5.30
CA PHE A 85 -4.62 -6.42 -5.53
C PHE A 85 -5.92 -5.62 -5.74
N CYS A 86 -6.22 -4.63 -4.89
CA CYS A 86 -7.41 -3.79 -5.04
C CYS A 86 -7.41 -3.03 -6.37
N ALA A 87 -6.26 -2.50 -6.78
CA ALA A 87 -6.09 -1.84 -8.07
C ALA A 87 -6.43 -2.77 -9.25
N ILE A 88 -5.89 -3.99 -9.23
CA ILE A 88 -6.17 -4.99 -10.27
C ILE A 88 -7.65 -5.40 -10.26
N ALA A 89 -8.24 -5.59 -9.08
CA ALA A 89 -9.66 -5.92 -8.95
C ALA A 89 -10.57 -4.83 -9.51
N GLN A 90 -10.23 -3.56 -9.28
CA GLN A 90 -10.95 -2.44 -9.85
C GLN A 90 -10.84 -2.43 -11.38
N GLU A 91 -9.62 -2.47 -11.93
CA GLU A 91 -9.38 -2.43 -13.38
C GLU A 91 -10.04 -3.62 -14.10
N ILE A 92 -10.01 -4.81 -13.49
CA ILE A 92 -10.74 -5.99 -14.00
C ILE A 92 -12.25 -5.72 -13.98
N SER A 93 -12.81 -5.21 -12.89
CA SER A 93 -14.24 -4.89 -12.85
C SER A 93 -14.65 -3.90 -13.94
N GLU A 94 -13.80 -2.91 -14.25
CA GLU A 94 -14.04 -1.92 -15.31
C GLU A 94 -13.92 -2.54 -16.71
N ILE A 95 -12.90 -3.37 -16.96
CA ILE A 95 -12.71 -4.07 -18.25
C ILE A 95 -13.90 -5.00 -18.56
N PHE A 96 -14.40 -5.69 -17.54
CA PHE A 96 -15.46 -6.69 -17.71
C PHE A 96 -16.88 -6.13 -17.62
N GLU A 97 -17.06 -4.83 -17.31
CA GLU A 97 -18.37 -4.20 -17.05
C GLU A 97 -19.44 -4.51 -18.11
N ASN A 98 -19.04 -4.55 -19.39
CA ASN A 98 -19.95 -4.80 -20.52
C ASN A 98 -19.97 -6.26 -21.01
N ILE A 99 -19.22 -7.16 -20.38
CA ILE A 99 -19.02 -8.54 -20.82
C ILE A 99 -19.61 -9.51 -19.79
N LYS A 100 -19.18 -9.40 -18.53
CA LYS A 100 -19.67 -10.21 -17.41
C LYS A 100 -19.34 -9.55 -16.07
N VAL A 101 -20.17 -9.80 -15.07
CA VAL A 101 -19.90 -9.31 -13.72
C VAL A 101 -18.84 -10.20 -13.06
N ILE A 102 -17.60 -9.69 -12.97
CA ILE A 102 -16.54 -10.27 -12.13
C ILE A 102 -16.36 -9.39 -10.90
N ASN A 103 -16.47 -9.99 -9.73
CA ASN A 103 -16.11 -9.35 -8.47
C ASN A 103 -15.01 -10.17 -7.77
N LEU A 104 -13.76 -9.72 -7.87
CA LEU A 104 -12.64 -10.41 -7.21
C LEU A 104 -12.71 -10.34 -5.67
N PHE A 105 -13.55 -9.45 -5.11
CA PHE A 105 -13.81 -9.40 -3.66
C PHE A 105 -14.84 -10.44 -3.20
N ASP A 106 -15.49 -11.16 -4.12
CA ASP A 106 -16.39 -12.26 -3.74
C ASP A 106 -15.59 -13.45 -3.21
N ALA A 107 -15.50 -13.53 -1.88
CA ALA A 107 -14.79 -14.59 -1.18
C ALA A 107 -15.39 -16.00 -1.41
N SER A 108 -16.64 -16.11 -1.88
CA SER A 108 -17.24 -17.39 -2.22
C SER A 108 -16.67 -17.95 -3.53
N GLN A 109 -16.45 -17.08 -4.52
CA GLN A 109 -15.91 -17.44 -5.83
C GLN A 109 -14.38 -17.51 -5.84
N PHE A 110 -13.72 -16.55 -5.19
CA PHE A 110 -12.26 -16.38 -5.22
C PHE A 110 -11.58 -16.79 -3.91
N LYS A 111 -12.10 -17.82 -3.24
CA LYS A 111 -11.64 -18.24 -1.91
C LYS A 111 -10.15 -18.57 -1.86
N SER A 112 -9.63 -19.26 -2.87
CA SER A 112 -8.20 -19.59 -2.98
C SER A 112 -7.34 -18.35 -3.15
N LEU A 113 -7.74 -17.42 -4.02
CA LEU A 113 -7.07 -16.14 -4.24
C LEU A 113 -6.93 -15.32 -2.97
N HIS A 114 -8.02 -15.17 -2.20
CA HIS A 114 -7.99 -14.46 -0.91
C HIS A 114 -7.06 -15.14 0.10
N ARG A 115 -7.06 -16.48 0.17
CA ARG A 115 -6.15 -17.24 1.04
C ARG A 115 -4.69 -17.07 0.62
N THR A 116 -4.42 -17.07 -0.68
CA THR A 116 -3.09 -16.85 -1.23
C THR A 116 -2.59 -15.44 -0.91
N LEU A 117 -3.43 -14.42 -1.10
CA LEU A 117 -3.10 -13.04 -0.74
C LEU A 117 -2.82 -12.88 0.76
N ASP A 118 -3.71 -13.39 1.62
CA ASP A 118 -3.56 -13.32 3.08
C ASP A 118 -2.31 -14.06 3.56
N GLY A 119 -2.10 -15.29 3.10
CA GLY A 119 -0.90 -16.07 3.41
C GLY A 119 0.38 -15.38 2.94
N ARG A 120 0.35 -14.77 1.76
CA ARG A 120 1.48 -14.01 1.23
C ARG A 120 1.77 -12.79 2.08
N MET A 121 0.76 -12.00 2.43
CA MET A 121 0.88 -10.82 3.29
C MET A 121 1.43 -11.18 4.68
N LYS A 122 0.97 -12.28 5.28
CA LYS A 122 1.49 -12.82 6.55
C LYS A 122 2.96 -13.20 6.43
N SER A 123 3.35 -13.92 5.38
CA SER A 123 4.76 -14.29 5.17
C SER A 123 5.69 -13.07 5.10
N ILE A 124 5.25 -11.98 4.45
CA ILE A 124 5.99 -10.73 4.37
C ILE A 124 6.07 -10.05 5.74
N ALA A 125 4.98 -10.06 6.51
CA ALA A 125 4.93 -9.47 7.85
C ALA A 125 5.84 -10.23 8.82
N ASP A 126 5.86 -11.56 8.77
CA ASP A 126 6.68 -12.42 9.63
C ASP A 126 8.17 -12.25 9.31
N GLN A 127 8.54 -12.25 8.02
CA GLN A 127 9.90 -11.93 7.60
C GLN A 127 10.34 -10.56 8.09
N ARG A 128 9.45 -9.56 8.04
CA ARG A 128 9.75 -8.22 8.56
C ARG A 128 9.89 -8.19 10.07
N ASN A 129 9.09 -8.96 10.81
CA ASN A 129 9.18 -9.06 12.27
C ASN A 129 10.50 -9.70 12.70
N ASN A 130 10.94 -10.76 12.02
CA ASN A 130 12.23 -11.39 12.25
C ASN A 130 13.41 -10.46 11.90
N ASN A 131 13.22 -9.56 10.93
CA ASN A 131 14.22 -8.61 10.46
C ASN A 131 14.06 -7.19 11.04
N ARG A 132 13.35 -7.01 12.16
CA ARG A 132 13.28 -5.69 12.84
C ARG A 132 14.66 -5.30 13.35
N LYS A 133 15.46 -4.65 12.51
CA LYS A 133 16.51 -3.76 12.99
C LYS A 133 15.82 -2.57 13.65
N GLN A 134 16.10 -2.37 14.93
CA GLN A 134 15.83 -1.10 15.59
C GLN A 134 16.44 0.01 14.71
N SER A 135 15.75 1.14 14.54
CA SER A 135 16.32 2.27 13.78
C SER A 135 17.74 2.54 14.26
N ASP A 136 18.64 2.81 13.32
CA ASP A 136 20.02 3.13 13.67
C ASP A 136 20.00 4.32 14.65
N PRO A 137 20.68 4.22 15.80
CA PRO A 137 20.76 5.33 16.74
C PRO A 137 21.46 6.50 16.05
N LEU A 138 21.03 7.72 16.36
CA LEU A 138 21.76 8.92 15.90
C LEU A 138 23.22 8.83 16.32
N GLU A 139 24.12 9.11 15.39
CA GLU A 139 25.55 9.19 15.69
C GLU A 139 25.85 10.46 16.51
N ILE A 140 26.96 10.44 17.25
CA ILE A 140 27.37 11.55 18.12
C ILE A 140 27.46 12.87 17.33
N ASP A 141 27.92 12.82 16.08
CA ASP A 141 28.07 14.01 15.25
C ASP A 141 26.74 14.52 14.69
N GLU A 142 25.78 13.63 14.40
CA GLU A 142 24.39 14.02 14.07
C GLU A 142 23.69 14.68 15.26
N ILE A 143 23.95 14.18 16.48
CA ILE A 143 23.44 14.78 17.72
C ILE A 143 24.04 16.17 17.94
N LYS A 144 25.35 16.35 17.75
CA LYS A 144 26.00 17.67 17.83
C LYS A 144 25.42 18.63 16.80
N PHE A 145 25.21 18.15 15.57
CA PHE A 145 24.60 18.94 14.50
C PHE A 145 23.19 19.42 14.88
N LEU A 146 22.35 18.53 15.41
CA LEU A 146 21.01 18.87 15.89
C LEU A 146 21.05 19.88 17.03
N LEU A 147 21.94 19.71 18.00
CA LEU A 147 22.07 20.59 19.17
C LEU A 147 22.62 21.98 18.84
N ASN A 148 23.39 22.10 17.75
CA ASN A 148 23.95 23.36 17.26
C ASN A 148 23.06 24.05 16.21
N SER A 149 21.91 23.48 15.90
CA SER A 149 20.97 24.09 14.94
C SER A 149 20.37 25.40 15.48
N PRO A 150 20.01 26.35 14.60
CA PRO A 150 19.31 27.58 15.02
C PRO A 150 18.00 27.30 15.78
N ALA A 151 17.38 26.13 15.54
CA ALA A 151 16.14 25.72 16.15
C ALA A 151 16.27 25.22 17.61
N THR A 152 17.49 24.97 18.09
CA THR A 152 17.81 24.52 19.45
C THR A 152 18.62 25.57 20.23
N THR A 153 18.64 26.81 19.74
CA THR A 153 19.31 27.94 20.40
C THR A 153 18.77 28.18 21.80
N THR A 154 19.66 28.56 22.71
CA THR A 154 19.32 28.86 24.11
C THR A 154 18.67 30.23 24.29
N ASP A 155 18.71 31.06 23.25
CA ASP A 155 18.28 32.46 23.29
C ASP A 155 16.75 32.61 23.22
N THR A 156 16.04 31.53 22.88
CA THR A 156 14.58 31.48 22.90
C THR A 156 14.07 30.36 23.80
N PRO A 157 12.98 30.58 24.57
CA PRO A 157 12.38 29.53 25.40
C PRO A 157 12.01 28.26 24.61
N LYS A 158 11.58 28.42 23.36
CA LYS A 158 11.25 27.31 22.46
C LYS A 158 12.49 26.52 22.03
N GLY A 159 13.59 27.20 21.71
CA GLY A 159 14.84 26.56 21.35
C GLY A 159 15.45 25.79 22.52
N PHE A 160 15.41 26.38 23.72
CA PHE A 160 15.83 25.72 24.96
C PHE A 160 15.02 24.46 25.25
N LEU A 161 13.68 24.52 25.14
CA LEU A 161 12.81 23.36 25.35
C LEU A 161 13.12 22.21 24.38
N ARG A 162 13.36 22.52 23.11
CA ARG A 162 13.75 21.53 22.09
C ARG A 162 15.10 20.90 22.43
N ARG A 163 16.06 21.70 22.88
CA ARG A 163 17.39 21.23 23.29
C ARG A 163 17.32 20.26 24.47
N VAL A 164 16.53 20.60 25.50
CA VAL A 164 16.31 19.75 26.68
C VAL A 164 15.64 18.44 26.27
N TRP A 165 14.60 18.50 25.43
CA TRP A 165 13.90 17.31 24.95
C TRP A 165 14.82 16.36 24.20
N ILE A 166 15.66 16.86 23.28
CA ILE A 166 16.65 16.06 22.53
C ILE A 166 17.64 15.40 23.51
N SER A 167 18.16 16.13 24.49
CA SER A 167 19.08 15.60 25.49
C SER A 167 18.45 14.51 26.36
N LEU A 168 17.19 14.68 26.78
CA LEU A 168 16.46 13.69 27.58
C LEU A 168 16.19 12.40 26.80
N VAL A 169 15.77 12.52 25.52
CA VAL A 169 15.55 11.35 24.66
C VAL A 169 16.84 10.56 24.47
N ASN A 170 17.97 11.23 24.26
CA ASN A 170 19.27 10.58 24.13
C ASN A 170 19.71 9.87 25.42
N LEU A 171 19.50 10.47 26.59
CA LEU A 171 19.76 9.84 27.89
C LEU A 171 18.94 8.56 28.09
N ILE A 172 17.63 8.61 27.80
CA ILE A 172 16.73 7.45 27.94
C ILE A 172 17.16 6.30 27.00
N VAL A 173 17.58 6.63 25.77
CA VAL A 173 18.05 5.64 24.79
C VAL A 173 19.38 5.01 25.23
N LEU A 174 20.28 5.76 25.86
CA LEU A 174 21.55 5.25 26.40
C LEU A 174 21.32 4.32 27.62
N PHE A 175 20.35 4.62 28.48
CA PHE A 175 20.04 3.79 29.66
C PHE A 175 19.32 2.48 29.32
N LYS A 176 18.60 2.39 28.20
CA LYS A 176 17.98 1.13 27.73
C LYS A 176 18.96 0.15 27.07
N ARG A 177 20.23 0.52 26.96
CA ARG A 177 21.29 -0.26 26.29
C ARG A 177 22.15 -1.10 27.26
N TRP A 178 21.80 -1.14 28.54
CA TRP A 178 22.43 -1.95 29.60
C TRP A 178 21.39 -2.82 30.31
#